data_AF-A0A382LSM3-F1
#
_entry.id   AF-A0A382LSM3-F1
#
_cell.length_a   1.000
_cell.length_b   1.000
_cell.length_c   1.000
_cell.angle_alpha   90.00
_cell.angle_beta   90.00
_cell.angle_gamma   90.00
#
_symmetry.space_group_name_H-M   'P 1'
#
loop_
_entity.id
_entity.type
_entity.pdbx_description
1 polymer ?
#
loop_
_entity_poly.entity_id
_entity_poly.type
_entity_poly.pdbx_seq_one_letter_code
_entity_poly.pdbx_strand_id
1 'polypeptide(L)' 'MKKVFITGGAGYVGAVMVPHLLEQGFEVTVLDLMIYGEHVLQKHDNLNAIKGDIRDQELLKK' A
#
# COMPACT_ATOMS: atom_id res chain seq x y z
N MET A 1 4.03 9.78 -14.50
CA MET A 1 4.26 9.07 -13.22
C MET A 1 3.70 7.67 -13.34
N LYS A 2 4.41 6.62 -12.92
CA LYS A 2 3.90 5.24 -12.98
C LYS A 2 3.17 4.92 -11.68
N LYS A 3 1.98 4.32 -11.78
CA LYS A 3 1.15 3.92 -10.64
C LYS A 3 1.39 2.44 -10.31
N VAL A 4 1.52 2.11 -9.04
CA VAL A 4 1.72 0.74 -8.53
C VAL A 4 0.65 0.44 -7.49
N PHE A 5 -0.06 -0.68 -7.69
CA PHE A 5 -1.02 -1.19 -6.71
C PHE A 5 -0.43 -2.42 -6.03
N ILE A 6 -0.38 -2.42 -4.71
CA ILE A 6 0.24 -3.46 -3.90
C ILE A 6 -0.80 -4.00 -2.92
N THR A 7 -0.97 -5.30 -2.89
CA THR A 7 -1.74 -5.99 -1.85
C THR A 7 -0.77 -6.57 -0.82
N GLY A 8 -1.13 -6.52 0.46
CA GLY A 8 -0.22 -7.01 1.52
C GLY A 8 0.99 -6.09 1.77
N GLY A 9 0.90 -4.82 1.35
CA GLY A 9 2.03 -3.88 1.38
C GLY A 9 2.44 -3.42 2.77
N ALA A 10 1.66 -3.70 3.82
CA ALA A 10 2.03 -3.42 5.20
C ALA A 10 2.60 -4.66 5.93
N GLY A 11 2.88 -5.74 5.20
CA GLY A 11 3.63 -6.89 5.70
C GLY A 11 5.16 -6.68 5.70
N TYR A 12 5.92 -7.66 6.17
CA TYR A 12 7.38 -7.58 6.33
C TYR A 12 8.13 -7.10 5.07
N VAL A 13 7.83 -7.70 3.90
CA VAL A 13 8.46 -7.31 2.62
C VAL A 13 7.91 -5.97 2.12
N GLY A 14 6.61 -5.76 2.26
CA GLY A 14 5.93 -4.54 1.82
C GLY A 14 6.45 -3.29 2.54
N ALA A 15 6.69 -3.39 3.85
CA ALA A 15 7.21 -2.29 4.67
C ALA A 15 8.59 -1.78 4.22
N VAL A 16 9.36 -2.60 3.48
CA VAL A 16 10.65 -2.20 2.89
C VAL A 16 10.48 -1.78 1.43
N MET A 17 9.67 -2.52 0.67
CA MET A 17 9.46 -2.27 -0.75
C MET A 17 8.68 -0.97 -1.02
N VAL A 18 7.66 -0.65 -0.22
CA VAL A 18 6.81 0.52 -0.41
C VAL A 18 7.62 1.82 -0.29
N PRO A 19 8.41 2.06 0.76
CA PRO A 19 9.30 3.24 0.83
C PRO A 19 10.24 3.33 -0.38
N HIS A 20 10.84 2.20 -0.79
CA HIS A 20 11.77 2.19 -1.92
C HIS A 20 11.11 2.63 -3.25
N LEU A 21 9.86 2.21 -3.50
CA LEU A 21 9.10 2.67 -4.67
C LEU A 21 8.72 4.15 -4.56
N LEU A 22 8.36 4.63 -3.37
CA LEU A 22 8.05 6.05 -3.14
C LEU A 22 9.28 6.92 -3.39
N GLU A 23 10.46 6.52 -2.91
CA GLU A 23 11.75 7.20 -3.15
C GLU A 23 12.11 7.30 -4.65
N GLN A 24 11.70 6.32 -5.45
CA GLN A 24 11.87 6.34 -6.90
C GLN A 24 10.82 7.19 -7.64
N GLY A 25 9.89 7.83 -6.91
CA GLY A 25 8.87 8.72 -7.48
C GLY A 25 7.64 8.01 -8.04
N PHE A 26 7.37 6.77 -7.62
CA PHE A 26 6.12 6.08 -7.98
C PHE A 26 4.94 6.58 -7.14
N GLU A 27 3.75 6.54 -7.72
CA GLU A 27 2.49 6.66 -6.99
C GLU A 27 2.07 5.27 -6.52
N VAL A 28 2.00 5.05 -5.21
CA VAL A 28 1.77 3.73 -4.63
C VAL A 28 0.43 3.71 -3.91
N THR A 29 -0.42 2.76 -4.28
CA THR A 29 -1.62 2.42 -3.51
C THR A 29 -1.43 1.07 -2.86
N VAL A 30 -1.60 1.00 -1.54
CA VAL A 30 -1.53 -0.25 -0.76
C VAL A 30 -2.91 -0.64 -0.28
N LEU A 31 -3.32 -1.88 -0.53
CA LEU A 31 -4.46 -2.54 0.10
C LEU A 31 -3.97 -3.60 1.09
N ASP A 32 -4.26 -3.43 2.38
CA ASP A 32 -3.82 -4.36 3.43
C ASP A 32 -4.82 -4.37 4.59
N LEU A 33 -4.86 -5.46 5.35
CA LEU A 33 -5.62 -5.54 6.59
C LEU A 33 -5.01 -4.69 7.72
N MET A 34 -3.74 -4.26 7.56
CA MET A 34 -2.95 -3.50 8.53
C MET A 34 -2.80 -4.25 9.86
N ILE A 35 -2.64 -5.58 9.82
CA ILE A 35 -2.58 -6.44 11.02
C ILE A 35 -1.40 -6.12 11.95
N TYR A 36 -0.33 -5.55 11.40
CA TYR A 36 0.86 -5.11 12.15
C TYR A 36 0.80 -3.63 12.58
N GLY A 37 -0.31 -2.95 12.29
CA GLY A 37 -0.55 -1.55 12.65
C GLY A 37 -0.46 -0.59 11.46
N GLU A 38 -1.24 0.49 11.53
CA GLU A 38 -1.35 1.48 10.45
C GLU A 38 -0.11 2.39 10.32
N HIS A 39 0.78 2.37 11.31
CA HIS A 39 2.02 3.13 11.33
C HIS A 39 3.18 2.44 10.58
N VAL A 40 3.00 1.19 10.12
CA VAL A 40 4.02 0.44 9.36
C VAL A 40 4.39 1.17 8.08
N LEU A 41 3.40 1.81 7.43
CA LEU A 41 3.62 2.65 6.27
C LEU A 41 3.58 4.12 6.69
N GLN A 42 4.72 4.79 6.59
CA GLN A 42 4.80 6.22 6.89
C GLN A 42 4.04 7.04 5.83
N LYS A 43 3.40 8.12 6.26
CA LYS A 43 2.70 9.04 5.36
C LYS A 43 3.66 9.60 4.32
N HIS A 44 3.19 9.67 3.08
CA HIS A 44 3.92 10.22 1.96
C HIS A 44 2.92 10.75 0.92
N ASP A 45 3.23 11.84 0.23
CA ASP A 45 2.28 12.48 -0.70
C ASP A 45 1.86 11.56 -1.86
N ASN A 46 2.78 10.67 -2.27
CA ASN A 46 2.54 9.65 -3.30
C ASN A 46 2.05 8.30 -2.76
N LEU A 47 1.70 8.20 -1.47
CA LEU A 47 1.19 6.97 -0.86
C LEU A 47 -0.31 7.09 -0.55
N ASN A 48 -1.08 6.15 -1.06
CA ASN A 48 -2.46 5.91 -0.67
C ASN A 48 -2.59 4.55 0.04
N ALA A 49 -2.71 4.56 1.37
CA ALA A 49 -2.87 3.34 2.17
C ALA A 49 -4.36 3.09 2.47
N ILE A 50 -4.88 1.98 1.97
CA ILE A 50 -6.27 1.54 2.14
C ILE A 50 -6.28 0.33 3.06
N LYS A 51 -7.00 0.46 4.18
CA LYS A 51 -7.28 -0.68 5.05
C LYS A 51 -8.46 -1.46 4.51
N GLY A 52 -8.26 -2.73 4.16
CA GLY A 52 -9.31 -3.56 3.59
C GLY A 52 -8.84 -4.98 3.27
N ASP A 53 -9.81 -5.85 3.00
CA ASP A 53 -9.56 -7.23 2.63
C ASP A 53 -9.52 -7.36 1.10
N ILE A 54 -8.48 -7.98 0.57
CA ILE A 54 -8.36 -8.27 -0.87
C ILE A 54 -9.48 -9.19 -1.39
N ARG A 55 -10.17 -9.91 -0.51
CA ARG A 55 -11.30 -10.78 -0.89
C ARG A 55 -12.60 -10.00 -1.09
N ASP A 56 -12.67 -8.75 -0.64
CA ASP A 56 -13.81 -7.88 -0.87
C ASP A 56 -13.90 -7.47 -2.35
N GLN A 57 -14.82 -8.11 -3.07
CA GLN A 57 -15.01 -7.86 -4.49
C GLN A 57 -15.58 -6.47 -4.78
N GLU A 58 -16.40 -5.90 -3.89
CA GLU A 58 -16.95 -4.56 -4.09
C GLU A 58 -15.86 -3.50 -3.95
N LEU A 59 -14.95 -3.68 -2.97
CA LEU A 59 -13.79 -2.81 -2.77
C LEU A 59 -12.82 -2.80 -3.97
N LEU A 60 -12.73 -3.93 -4.69
CA LEU A 60 -11.85 -4.08 -5.86
C LEU A 60 -12.49 -3.67 -7.18
N LYS A 61 -13.78 -3.31 -7.20
CA LYS A 61 -14.42 -2.80 -8.40
C LYS A 61 -13.83 -1.44 -8.77
N LYS A 62 -13.75 -1.23 -10.09
CA LYS A 62 -13.20 -0.02 -10.70
C LYS A 62 -14.23 1.10 -10.77
#